data_AF-A0A1H3X1A4-F1
#
_entry.id   AF-A0A1H3X1A4-F1
#
_cell.length_a   1.000
_cell.length_b   1.000
_cell.length_c   1.000
_cell.angle_alpha   90.00
_cell.angle_beta   90.00
_cell.angle_gamma   90.00
#
_symmetry.space_group_name_H-M   'P 1'
#
loop_
_entity.id
_entity.type
_entity.pdbx_description
1 polymer ?
#
loop_
_entity_poly.entity_id
_entity_poly.type
_entity_poly.pdbx_seq_one_letter_code
_entity_poly.pdbx_strand_id
1 'polypeptide(L)'
;MKQVCLYDSPALYPHCNPLHLITMATQTIQTDLYKLYPSPRNTVRDVFEYQVFVPHPYAIIDLAAMELAGKTTLFAACRLSDMKMGQLVTFALAADQAKFERLFTPD
;
A
#
# COMPACT_ATOMS: atom_id res chain seq x y z
N MET A 1 -23.13 -0.84 -42.27
CA MET A 1 -22.37 -0.86 -43.55
C MET A 1 -20.89 -1.05 -43.23
N LYS A 2 -20.21 -1.77 -44.11
CA LYS A 2 -18.99 -2.56 -43.92
C LYS A 2 -17.76 -1.72 -43.61
N GLN A 3 -16.86 -2.23 -42.76
CA GLN A 3 -15.43 -2.10 -43.03
C GLN A 3 -14.65 -3.34 -42.54
N VAL A 4 -14.73 -4.35 -43.40
CA VAL A 4 -13.66 -5.24 -43.85
C VAL A 4 -12.37 -5.23 -43.02
N CYS A 5 -12.18 -6.31 -42.26
CA CYS A 5 -10.89 -6.81 -41.80
C CYS A 5 -10.07 -7.25 -43.02
N LEU A 6 -9.00 -6.54 -43.35
CA LEU A 6 -7.94 -7.02 -44.24
C LEU A 6 -6.61 -6.48 -43.72
N TYR A 7 -5.97 -7.26 -42.85
CA TYR A 7 -4.52 -7.39 -42.87
C TYR A 7 -4.21 -8.88 -42.75
N ASP A 8 -3.95 -9.44 -43.93
CA ASP A 8 -3.54 -10.80 -44.21
C ASP A 8 -2.02 -10.92 -43.96
N SER A 9 -1.66 -11.95 -43.20
CA SER A 9 -0.46 -12.77 -43.36
C SER A 9 0.89 -12.39 -42.71
N PRO A 10 1.72 -13.41 -42.37
CA PRO A 10 2.25 -13.62 -41.01
C PRO A 10 3.77 -13.87 -40.98
N ALA A 11 4.27 -14.28 -39.81
CA ALA A 11 5.60 -14.84 -39.51
C ALA A 11 6.66 -13.83 -38.99
N LEU A 12 6.82 -13.80 -37.67
CA LEU A 12 8.00 -14.34 -36.96
C LEU A 12 7.99 -13.90 -35.49
N TYR A 13 7.22 -14.55 -34.61
CA TYR A 13 7.55 -14.59 -33.18
C TYR A 13 7.08 -15.92 -32.58
N PRO A 14 7.97 -16.78 -32.07
CA PRO A 14 7.58 -18.00 -31.38
C PRO A 14 7.00 -17.62 -30.00
N HIS A 15 5.72 -17.93 -29.80
CA HIS A 15 5.11 -18.25 -28.52
C HIS A 15 5.34 -17.27 -27.35
N CYS A 16 4.87 -16.02 -27.45
CA CYS A 16 4.67 -15.20 -26.25
C CYS A 16 3.38 -15.69 -25.54
N ASN A 17 3.54 -16.52 -24.51
CA ASN A 17 2.44 -16.95 -23.67
C ASN A 17 1.82 -15.71 -22.98
N PRO A 18 0.53 -15.36 -23.20
CA PRO A 18 -0.06 -14.12 -22.66
C PRO A 18 -0.35 -14.16 -21.15
N LEU A 19 0.15 -15.17 -20.43
CA LEU A 19 -0.12 -15.37 -19.00
C LEU A 19 0.96 -14.81 -18.05
N HIS A 20 1.87 -13.95 -18.51
CA HIS A 20 2.94 -13.41 -17.64
C HIS A 20 3.00 -11.88 -17.55
N LEU A 21 1.94 -11.15 -17.91
CA LEU A 21 1.71 -9.87 -17.23
C LEU A 21 1.03 -10.19 -15.89
N ILE A 22 1.84 -10.63 -14.92
CA ILE A 22 1.40 -10.61 -13.53
C ILE A 22 1.29 -9.13 -13.18
N THR A 23 0.09 -8.60 -13.36
CA THR A 23 -0.36 -7.33 -12.84
C THR A 23 0.03 -7.28 -11.36
N MET A 24 1.12 -6.59 -11.02
CA MET A 24 1.35 -6.13 -9.65
C MET A 24 0.36 -4.98 -9.38
N ALA A 25 -0.95 -5.24 -9.50
CA ALA A 25 -1.95 -4.44 -8.84
C ALA A 25 -1.77 -4.74 -7.36
N THR A 26 -0.92 -3.93 -6.74
CA THR A 26 -0.89 -3.79 -5.29
C THR A 26 -2.33 -3.49 -4.88
N GLN A 27 -3.03 -4.48 -4.31
CA GLN A 27 -4.42 -4.35 -3.91
C GLN A 27 -4.52 -3.21 -2.90
N THR A 28 -5.07 -2.09 -3.33
CA THR A 28 -5.30 -0.94 -2.47
C THR A 28 -6.47 -1.25 -1.56
N ILE A 29 -6.28 -1.08 -0.26
CA ILE A 29 -7.33 -1.29 0.73
C ILE A 29 -8.06 0.05 0.88
N GLN A 30 -9.35 0.09 0.58
CA GLN A 30 -10.16 1.29 0.78
C GLN A 30 -11.04 1.10 2.01
N THR A 31 -10.89 2.00 2.97
CA THR A 31 -11.74 2.13 4.17
C THR A 31 -12.63 3.36 4.02
N ASP A 32 -13.58 3.56 4.93
CA ASP A 32 -14.45 4.74 4.92
C ASP A 32 -13.68 6.07 5.07
N LEU A 33 -12.54 6.03 5.77
CA LEU A 33 -11.75 7.23 6.10
C LEU A 33 -10.49 7.39 5.24
N TYR A 34 -9.89 6.26 4.84
CA TYR A 34 -8.57 6.24 4.20
C TYR A 34 -8.53 5.29 3.01
N LYS A 35 -7.78 5.69 1.99
CA LYS A 35 -7.32 4.80 0.93
C LYS A 35 -5.87 4.40 1.22
N LEU A 36 -5.66 3.12 1.50
CA LEU A 36 -4.40 2.55 1.94
C LEU A 36 -3.71 1.80 0.81
N TYR A 37 -2.40 1.99 0.71
CA TYR A 37 -1.53 1.43 -0.29
C TYR A 37 -0.48 0.58 0.42
N PRO A 38 -0.62 -0.76 0.40
CA PRO A 38 0.36 -1.65 1.00
C PRO A 38 1.69 -1.59 0.27
N SER A 39 2.79 -1.52 1.02
CA SER A 39 4.11 -1.64 0.43
C SER A 39 4.43 -3.09 0.10
N PRO A 40 5.14 -3.40 -1.00
CA PRO A 40 5.63 -4.75 -1.30
C PRO A 40 6.52 -5.34 -0.19
N ARG A 41 7.13 -4.46 0.61
CA ARG A 41 7.97 -4.80 1.77
C ARG A 41 7.16 -5.27 2.98
N ASN A 42 5.85 -5.01 3.01
CA ASN A 42 5.06 -5.33 4.19
C ASN A 42 4.74 -6.83 4.24
N THR A 43 5.23 -7.51 5.27
CA THR A 43 5.03 -8.94 5.50
C THR A 43 3.55 -9.28 5.74
N VAL A 44 2.82 -8.36 6.35
CA VAL A 44 1.39 -8.49 6.68
C VAL A 44 0.65 -7.32 6.04
N ARG A 45 -0.55 -7.53 5.47
CA ARG A 45 -1.35 -6.45 4.86
C ARG A 45 -2.64 -6.17 5.61
N ASP A 46 -2.73 -6.65 6.83
CA ASP A 46 -3.88 -6.43 7.72
C ASP A 46 -3.85 -5.03 8.32
N VAL A 47 -5.04 -4.44 8.41
CA VAL A 47 -5.30 -3.18 9.11
C VAL A 47 -5.71 -3.55 10.53
N PHE A 48 -4.88 -3.22 11.51
CA PHE A 48 -5.18 -3.47 12.92
C PHE A 48 -6.07 -2.38 13.52
N GLU A 49 -6.63 -2.66 14.70
CA GLU A 49 -7.57 -1.78 15.42
C GLU A 49 -6.96 -0.42 15.76
N TYR A 50 -5.72 -0.40 16.25
CA TYR A 50 -5.01 0.82 16.61
C TYR A 50 -4.31 1.38 15.38
N GLN A 51 -4.63 2.62 15.00
CA GLN A 51 -4.17 3.23 13.76
C GLN A 51 -3.73 4.67 14.01
N VAL A 52 -2.54 5.03 13.55
CA VAL A 52 -1.98 6.38 13.67
C VAL A 52 -1.74 6.95 12.29
N PHE A 53 -2.43 8.05 11.98
CA PHE A 53 -2.23 8.77 10.74
C PHE A 53 -1.09 9.78 10.88
N VAL A 54 -0.09 9.63 10.04
CA VAL A 54 1.07 10.49 9.95
C VAL A 54 0.90 11.39 8.72
N PRO A 55 0.64 12.70 8.87
CA PRO A 55 0.45 13.64 7.76
C PRO A 55 1.77 14.02 7.05
N HIS A 56 2.75 13.12 7.05
CA HIS A 56 4.07 13.31 6.46
C HIS A 56 4.33 12.15 5.48
N PRO A 57 3.99 12.30 4.19
CA PRO A 57 4.07 11.21 3.22
C PRO A 57 5.50 10.69 2.99
N TYR A 58 6.49 11.55 3.22
CA TYR A 58 7.92 11.23 3.07
C TYR A 58 8.62 10.96 4.41
N ALA A 59 7.88 10.88 5.53
CA ALA A 59 8.48 10.48 6.79
C ALA A 59 9.07 9.07 6.66
N ILE A 60 10.30 8.91 7.14
CA ILE A 60 10.96 7.62 7.19
C ILE A 60 10.56 6.98 8.51
N ILE A 61 9.60 6.06 8.45
CA ILE A 61 9.15 5.31 9.62
C ILE A 61 9.76 3.91 9.56
N ASP A 62 10.71 3.65 10.45
CA ASP A 62 11.27 2.32 10.65
C ASP A 62 10.61 1.64 11.86
N LEU A 63 9.58 0.85 11.60
CA LEU A 63 8.88 0.08 12.64
C LEU A 63 9.74 -1.02 13.25
N ALA A 64 10.70 -1.57 12.48
CA ALA A 64 11.58 -2.63 12.96
C ALA A 64 12.58 -2.06 13.98
N ALA A 65 13.07 -0.85 13.76
CA ALA A 65 13.95 -0.15 14.69
C ALA A 65 13.27 0.23 16.03
N MET A 66 11.92 0.29 16.06
CA MET A 66 11.18 0.70 17.26
C MET A 66 10.96 -0.42 18.28
N GLU A 67 11.38 -1.66 17.99
CA GLU A 67 11.23 -2.82 18.87
C GLU A 67 9.82 -2.92 19.46
N LEU A 68 8.81 -2.91 18.59
CA LEU A 68 7.40 -3.02 18.95
C LEU A 68 7.07 -4.48 19.30
N ALA A 69 6.22 -4.70 20.31
CA ALA A 69 5.95 -6.03 20.84
C ALA A 69 4.96 -6.83 19.98
N GLY A 70 3.98 -6.13 19.39
CA GLY A 70 2.93 -6.69 18.56
C GLY A 70 3.24 -6.64 17.06
N LYS A 71 2.26 -7.09 16.27
CA LYS A 71 2.31 -6.94 14.81
C LYS A 71 2.00 -5.49 14.44
N THR A 72 2.79 -4.96 13.51
CA THR A 72 2.62 -3.60 13.01
C THR A 72 2.78 -3.56 11.51
N THR A 73 2.00 -2.69 10.87
CA THR A 73 2.01 -2.55 9.42
C THR A 73 2.06 -1.09 9.03
N LEU A 74 2.90 -0.76 8.05
CA LEU A 74 2.98 0.58 7.47
C LEU A 74 2.29 0.60 6.11
N PHE A 75 1.33 1.51 5.97
CA PHE A 75 0.68 1.79 4.69
C PHE A 75 0.95 3.23 4.28
N ALA A 76 1.12 3.47 2.99
CA ALA A 76 0.89 4.81 2.46
C ALA A 76 -0.63 5.06 2.48
N ALA A 77 -1.06 6.23 2.94
CA ALA A 77 -2.47 6.51 3.18
C ALA A 77 -2.90 7.84 2.59
N CYS A 78 -4.06 7.84 1.95
CA CYS A 78 -4.76 9.03 1.49
C CYS A 78 -6.01 9.21 2.36
N ARG A 79 -6.05 10.26 3.19
CA ARG A 79 -7.25 10.60 3.96
C ARG A 79 -8.30 11.18 3.03
N LEU A 80 -9.45 10.52 2.94
CA LEU A 80 -10.52 10.87 2.00
C LEU A 80 -11.23 12.18 2.37
N SER A 81 -11.27 12.55 3.67
CA SER A 81 -11.95 13.79 4.11
C SER A 81 -11.28 15.06 3.59
N ASP A 82 -9.94 15.09 3.59
CA ASP A 82 -9.18 16.29 3.21
C ASP A 82 -8.34 16.07 1.94
N MET A 83 -8.44 14.88 1.34
CA MET A 83 -7.57 14.43 0.25
C MET A 83 -6.06 14.54 0.58
N LYS A 84 -5.69 14.48 1.87
CA LYS A 84 -4.30 14.59 2.32
C LYS A 84 -3.57 13.26 2.20
N MET A 85 -2.40 13.31 1.55
CA MET A 85 -1.47 12.18 1.52
C MET A 85 -0.67 12.14 2.82
N GLY A 86 -0.46 10.94 3.31
CA GLY A 86 0.33 10.66 4.49
C GLY A 86 0.67 9.17 4.55
N GLN A 87 1.00 8.72 5.74
CA GLN A 87 1.22 7.32 6.04
C GLN A 87 0.27 6.92 7.17
N LEU A 88 -0.23 5.69 7.14
CA LEU A 88 -1.02 5.13 8.23
C LEU A 88 -0.25 3.94 8.79
N VAL A 89 0.08 4.04 10.08
CA VAL A 89 0.70 2.95 10.82
C VAL A 89 -0.38 2.26 11.63
N THR A 90 -0.48 0.94 11.52
CA THR A 90 -1.46 0.15 12.26
C THR A 90 -0.74 -0.79 13.23
N PHE A 91 -1.30 -0.96 14.43
CA PHE A 91 -0.72 -1.70 15.54
C PHE A 91 -1.73 -2.70 16.09
N ALA A 92 -1.27 -3.92 16.37
CA ALA A 92 -2.09 -4.92 17.06
C ALA A 92 -2.31 -4.59 18.54
N LEU A 93 -1.43 -3.81 19.17
CA LEU A 93 -1.47 -3.49 20.60
C LEU A 93 -1.53 -1.97 20.84
N ALA A 94 -2.37 -1.54 21.78
CA ALA A 94 -2.45 -0.14 22.21
C ALA A 94 -1.12 0.38 22.78
N ALA A 95 -0.35 -0.49 23.44
CA ALA A 95 0.94 -0.14 24.02
C ALA A 95 1.98 0.25 22.94
N ASP A 96 1.96 -0.44 21.80
CA ASP A 96 2.84 -0.12 20.67
C ASP A 96 2.43 1.19 20.01
N GLN A 97 1.13 1.46 19.89
CA GLN A 97 0.62 2.76 19.45
C GLN A 97 1.15 3.88 20.35
N ALA A 98 0.98 3.76 21.67
CA ALA A 98 1.44 4.78 22.61
C ALA A 98 2.96 4.97 22.57
N LYS A 99 3.72 3.89 22.36
CA LYS A 99 5.19 3.95 22.19
C LYS A 99 5.55 4.68 20.89
N PHE A 100 4.88 4.35 19.79
CA PHE A 100 5.06 5.02 18.51
C PHE A 100 4.78 6.52 18.63
N GLU A 101 3.64 6.92 19.19
CA GLU A 101 3.28 8.34 19.35
C GLU A 101 4.28 9.11 20.23
N ARG A 102 4.92 8.45 21.20
CA ARG A 102 5.97 9.06 22.04
C ARG A 102 7.32 9.19 21.34
N LEU A 103 7.68 8.22 20.50
CA LEU A 103 8.97 8.18 19.80
C LEU A 103 8.93 8.96 18.49
N PHE A 104 7.79 8.96 17.81
CA PHE A 104 7.58 9.64 16.55
C PHE A 104 7.48 11.14 16.79
N THR A 105 8.58 11.85 16.53
CA THR A 105 8.61 13.31 16.49
C THR A 105 8.68 13.73 15.03
N PRO A 106 7.66 14.40 14.48
CA PRO A 106 7.75 14.98 13.15
C PRO A 106 8.70 16.18 13.19
N ASP A 107 9.88 16.06 12.58
CA ASP A 107 10.80 17.17 12.33
C ASP A 107 10.34 18.00 11.11
#